data_AF-A0A7T2TJW1-F1
#
_entry.id   AF-A0A7T2TJW1-F1
#
_cell.length_a   1.000
_cell.length_b   1.000
_cell.length_c   1.000
_cell.angle_alpha   90.00
_cell.angle_beta   90.00
_cell.angle_gamma   90.00
#
_symmetry.space_group_name_H-M   'P 1'
#
loop_
_entity.id
_entity.type
_entity.pdbx_description
1 polymer ?
#
loop_
_entity_poly.entity_id
_entity_poly.type
_entity_poly.pdbx_seq_one_letter_code
_entity_poly.pdbx_strand_id
1 'polypeptide(L)'
;MRPDSRRPRWPSRVSSAEALSGALDCDLGLCPLTNTMPIRRLDVQTDTADEHPLTMAWIDMPSLKVIAGPQIYAGIDAEHVRYTSGTRDFTAELTLDEDGVVIDYPQLAERTAADRSS
;
A
#
# COMPACT_ATOMS: atom_id res chain seq x y z
N MET A 1 -41.83 -5.54 -7.21
CA MET A 1 -40.62 -4.70 -7.11
C MET A 1 -39.45 -5.56 -6.63
N ARG A 2 -38.43 -5.77 -7.46
CA ARG A 2 -37.03 -6.02 -7.04
C ARG A 2 -36.14 -5.43 -8.14
N PRO A 3 -35.26 -4.45 -7.86
CA PRO A 3 -34.31 -3.98 -8.87
C PRO A 3 -33.29 -5.10 -9.12
N ASP A 4 -33.01 -5.36 -10.40
CA ASP A 4 -31.86 -6.13 -10.88
C ASP A 4 -30.57 -5.44 -10.38
N SER A 5 -29.96 -6.04 -9.36
CA SER A 5 -28.73 -5.58 -8.71
C SER A 5 -27.53 -5.86 -9.61
N ARG A 6 -27.36 -5.06 -10.67
CA ARG A 6 -26.15 -5.10 -11.50
C ARG A 6 -24.98 -4.55 -10.68
N ARG A 7 -24.30 -5.44 -9.95
CA ARG A 7 -22.93 -5.20 -9.51
C ARG A 7 -22.10 -4.86 -10.76
N PRO A 8 -21.23 -3.83 -10.72
CA PRO A 8 -20.37 -3.53 -11.84
C PRO A 8 -19.60 -4.79 -12.24
N ARG A 9 -19.73 -5.20 -13.49
CA ARG A 9 -18.99 -6.33 -14.05
C ARG A 9 -17.57 -5.84 -14.30
N TRP A 10 -16.75 -5.94 -13.27
CA TRP A 10 -15.34 -5.58 -13.34
C TRP A 10 -14.70 -6.28 -14.54
N PRO A 11 -13.91 -5.57 -15.38
CA PRO A 11 -13.16 -6.22 -16.45
C PRO A 11 -12.30 -7.34 -15.84
N SER A 12 -12.02 -8.40 -16.60
CA SER A 12 -11.31 -9.63 -16.17
C SER A 12 -9.90 -9.43 -15.58
N ARG A 13 -9.48 -8.17 -15.40
CA ARG A 13 -8.24 -7.73 -14.78
C ARG A 13 -8.41 -7.30 -13.34
N VAL A 14 -9.64 -7.12 -12.84
CA VAL A 14 -9.91 -6.63 -11.48
C VAL A 14 -10.62 -7.73 -10.69
N SER A 15 -10.12 -8.00 -9.49
CA SER A 15 -10.72 -8.93 -8.53
C SER A 15 -12.17 -8.58 -8.22
N SER A 16 -12.92 -9.55 -7.69
CA SER A 16 -14.31 -9.33 -7.31
C SER A 16 -14.44 -8.20 -6.27
N ALA A 17 -15.59 -7.53 -6.27
CA ALA A 17 -15.89 -6.52 -5.25
C ALA A 17 -15.82 -7.08 -3.82
N GLU A 18 -16.08 -8.38 -3.66
CA GLU A 18 -15.98 -9.07 -2.37
C GLU A 18 -14.52 -9.26 -1.94
N ALA A 19 -13.64 -9.66 -2.86
CA ALA A 19 -12.21 -9.80 -2.57
C ALA A 19 -11.54 -8.45 -2.28
N LEU A 20 -12.01 -7.37 -2.90
CA LEU A 20 -11.54 -6.00 -2.66
C LEU A 20 -12.33 -5.28 -1.57
N SER A 21 -13.21 -5.98 -0.85
CA SER A 21 -14.01 -5.36 0.21
C SER A 21 -13.11 -4.82 1.31
N GLY A 22 -13.27 -3.53 1.64
CA GLY A 22 -12.45 -2.86 2.65
C GLY A 22 -11.08 -2.40 2.14
N ALA A 23 -10.74 -2.60 0.86
CA ALA A 23 -9.56 -1.99 0.27
C ALA A 23 -9.79 -0.48 0.08
N LEU A 24 -9.25 0.31 1.02
CA LEU A 24 -9.38 1.77 1.04
C LEU A 24 -8.27 2.46 0.23
N ASP A 25 -7.12 1.80 0.10
CA ASP A 25 -5.95 2.34 -0.56
C ASP A 25 -5.51 1.41 -1.71
N CYS A 26 -4.80 1.97 -2.71
CA CYS A 26 -4.24 1.20 -3.81
C CYS A 26 -2.72 1.05 -3.65
N ASP A 27 -2.19 -0.05 -4.17
CA ASP A 27 -0.75 -0.30 -4.16
C ASP A 27 -0.28 -0.57 -5.59
N LEU A 28 0.54 0.31 -6.16
CA LEU A 28 1.12 0.09 -7.47
C LEU A 28 2.41 -0.71 -7.30
N GLY A 29 2.48 -1.90 -7.87
CA GLY A 29 3.69 -2.71 -7.80
C GLY A 29 4.93 -1.93 -8.25
N LEU A 30 6.00 -2.04 -7.47
CA LEU A 30 7.26 -1.30 -7.66
C LEU A 30 7.16 0.23 -7.45
N CYS A 31 6.14 0.72 -6.74
CA CYS A 31 5.96 2.13 -6.43
C CYS A 31 5.96 2.37 -4.91
N PRO A 32 7.07 2.87 -4.32
CA PRO A 32 7.12 3.17 -2.89
C PRO A 32 6.09 4.21 -2.45
N LEU A 33 5.71 5.14 -3.34
CA LEU A 33 4.80 6.24 -3.02
C LEU A 33 3.42 5.75 -2.54
N THR A 34 2.94 4.60 -2.98
CA THR A 34 1.61 4.10 -2.58
C THR A 34 1.55 3.64 -1.12
N ASN A 35 2.69 3.38 -0.48
CA ASN A 35 2.76 3.07 0.96
C ASN A 35 2.36 4.28 1.84
N THR A 36 2.46 5.51 1.32
CA THR A 36 2.09 6.74 2.06
C THR A 36 0.61 6.76 2.45
N MET A 37 -0.28 6.21 1.63
CA MET A 37 -1.73 6.25 1.89
C MET A 37 -2.10 5.53 3.20
N PRO A 38 -1.78 4.23 3.40
CA PRO A 38 -2.08 3.57 4.66
C PRO A 38 -1.28 4.13 5.83
N ILE A 39 -0.01 4.51 5.63
CA ILE A 39 0.84 5.10 6.68
C ILE A 39 0.18 6.34 7.28
N ARG A 40 -0.29 7.27 6.45
CA ARG A 40 -0.94 8.50 6.92
C ARG A 40 -2.35 8.26 7.43
N ARG A 41 -3.13 7.39 6.77
CA ARG A 41 -4.53 7.15 7.15
C ARG A 41 -4.65 6.46 8.52
N LEU A 42 -3.64 5.67 8.89
CA LEU A 42 -3.60 4.89 10.13
C LEU A 42 -2.64 5.49 11.17
N ASP A 43 -2.00 6.63 10.88
CA ASP A 43 -1.03 7.28 11.76
C ASP A 43 0.12 6.35 12.24
N VAL A 44 0.57 5.43 11.37
CA VAL A 44 1.46 4.30 11.72
C VAL A 44 2.79 4.75 12.35
N GLN A 45 3.36 5.88 11.93
CA GLN A 45 4.61 6.43 12.51
C GLN A 45 4.47 6.79 14.01
N THR A 46 3.24 7.02 14.47
CA THR A 46 2.95 7.39 15.86
C THR A 46 2.34 6.25 16.67
N ASP A 47 1.78 5.25 16.01
CA ASP A 47 1.27 4.03 16.63
C ASP A 47 2.31 2.90 16.55
N THR A 48 3.24 2.88 17.51
CA THR A 48 4.27 1.84 17.62
C THR A 48 3.83 0.64 18.47
N ALA A 49 2.58 0.63 18.95
CA ALA A 49 2.08 -0.41 19.85
C ALA A 49 1.41 -1.55 19.09
N ASP A 50 0.78 -1.24 17.97
CA ASP A 50 -0.06 -2.18 17.22
C ASP A 50 0.49 -2.49 15.81
N GLU A 51 0.09 -3.64 15.28
CA GLU A 51 0.21 -3.95 13.86
C GLU A 51 -1.12 -3.65 13.16
N HIS A 52 -1.03 -3.13 11.94
CA HIS A 52 -2.19 -2.77 11.12
C HIS A 52 -2.31 -3.69 9.91
N PRO A 53 -2.99 -4.85 10.04
CA PRO A 53 -3.35 -5.68 8.91
C PRO A 53 -4.43 -4.98 8.07
N LEU A 54 -4.20 -4.90 6.76
CA LEU A 54 -5.14 -4.29 5.81
C LEU A 54 -5.08 -4.98 4.45
N THR A 55 -6.08 -4.70 3.62
CA THR A 55 -6.11 -5.12 2.23
C THR A 55 -5.92 -3.91 1.34
N MET A 56 -4.91 -3.92 0.46
CA MET A 56 -4.74 -2.95 -0.61
C MET A 56 -5.40 -3.45 -1.89
N ALA A 57 -5.85 -2.53 -2.74
CA ALA A 57 -6.08 -2.82 -4.15
C ALA A 57 -4.70 -2.85 -4.86
N TRP A 58 -4.03 -4.00 -4.83
CA TRP A 58 -2.70 -4.17 -5.41
C TRP A 58 -2.79 -4.28 -6.94
N ILE A 59 -2.07 -3.40 -7.62
CA ILE A 59 -1.96 -3.30 -9.08
C ILE A 59 -0.66 -3.98 -9.48
N ASP A 60 -0.78 -5.20 -9.98
CA ASP A 60 0.35 -6.00 -10.45
C ASP A 60 0.97 -5.39 -11.70
N MET A 61 2.30 -5.26 -11.71
CA MET A 61 3.06 -4.69 -12.80
C MET A 61 3.87 -5.77 -13.53
N PRO A 62 3.89 -5.78 -14.88
CA PRO A 62 3.28 -4.81 -15.79
C PRO A 62 1.85 -5.18 -16.22
N SER A 63 1.24 -6.21 -15.61
CA SER A 63 -0.02 -6.78 -16.13
C SER A 63 -1.25 -5.90 -15.93
N LEU A 64 -1.15 -4.91 -15.02
CA LEU A 64 -2.20 -4.01 -14.56
C LEU A 64 -3.44 -4.75 -14.04
N LYS A 65 -3.24 -5.95 -13.49
CA LYS A 65 -4.29 -6.66 -12.78
C LYS A 65 -4.43 -6.06 -11.39
N VAL A 66 -5.66 -5.74 -11.00
CA VAL A 66 -5.99 -5.28 -9.66
C VAL A 66 -6.46 -6.48 -8.84
N ILE A 67 -5.70 -6.83 -7.82
CA ILE A 67 -5.96 -7.97 -6.97
C ILE A 67 -5.92 -7.55 -5.50
N ALA A 68 -6.58 -8.33 -4.63
CA ALA A 68 -6.54 -8.07 -3.20
C ALA A 68 -5.11 -8.36 -2.71
N GLY A 69 -4.47 -7.35 -2.12
CA GLY A 69 -3.13 -7.43 -1.55
C GLY A 69 -3.19 -7.31 -0.03
N PRO A 70 -3.27 -8.43 0.71
CA PRO A 70 -3.05 -8.43 2.16
C PRO A 70 -1.67 -7.86 2.49
N GLN A 71 -1.62 -6.90 3.40
CA GLN A 71 -0.41 -6.22 3.85
C GLN A 71 -0.52 -5.93 5.35
N ILE A 72 0.61 -5.83 6.03
CA ILE A 72 0.70 -5.46 7.45
C ILE A 72 1.70 -4.32 7.56
N TYR A 73 1.30 -3.24 8.24
CA TYR A 73 2.18 -2.13 8.60
C TYR A 73 2.32 -2.07 10.11
N ALA A 74 3.53 -1.84 10.62
CA ALA A 74 3.79 -1.67 12.05
C ALA A 74 4.74 -0.49 12.25
N GLY A 75 4.39 0.43 13.14
CA GLY A 75 5.27 1.53 13.53
C GLY A 75 6.51 1.00 14.26
N ILE A 76 7.68 1.52 13.94
CA ILE A 76 8.92 1.27 14.70
C ILE A 76 9.26 2.52 15.51
N ASP A 77 9.34 3.65 14.83
CA ASP A 77 9.51 4.99 15.39
C ASP A 77 8.96 6.04 14.42
N ALA A 78 9.20 7.31 14.70
CA ALA A 78 8.68 8.42 13.90
C ALA A 78 9.22 8.45 12.45
N GLU A 79 10.35 7.80 12.16
CA GLU A 79 11.00 7.79 10.84
C GLU A 79 10.93 6.42 10.16
N HIS A 80 10.55 5.37 10.89
CA HIS A 80 10.60 4.00 10.40
C HIS A 80 9.28 3.25 10.58
N VAL A 81 8.85 2.58 9.51
CA VAL A 81 7.69 1.68 9.51
C VAL A 81 8.08 0.35 8.91
N ARG A 82 7.68 -0.75 9.55
CA ARG A 82 7.80 -2.09 8.97
C ARG A 82 6.62 -2.38 8.07
N TYR A 83 6.90 -2.74 6.82
CA TYR A 83 5.96 -3.33 5.88
C TYR A 83 6.19 -4.84 5.78
N THR A 84 5.12 -5.61 5.84
CA THR A 84 5.13 -7.06 5.59
C THR A 84 4.10 -7.41 4.53
N SER A 85 4.52 -8.19 3.53
CA SER A 85 3.61 -8.75 2.54
C SER A 85 2.78 -9.88 3.17
N GLY A 86 1.46 -9.84 3.02
CA GLY A 86 0.59 -10.95 3.47
C GLY A 86 0.50 -12.12 2.48
N THR A 87 1.20 -12.05 1.34
CA THR A 87 1.16 -13.10 0.29
C THR A 87 2.51 -13.65 -0.09
N ARG A 88 3.59 -13.03 0.39
CA ARG A 88 4.98 -13.40 0.10
C ARG A 88 5.74 -13.42 1.42
N ASP A 89 6.78 -14.23 1.48
CA ASP A 89 7.75 -14.17 2.59
C ASP A 89 8.68 -12.96 2.37
N PHE A 90 8.14 -11.77 2.61
CA PHE A 90 8.83 -10.50 2.38
C PHE A 90 8.44 -9.47 3.43
N THR A 91 9.46 -8.86 4.03
CA THR A 91 9.38 -7.76 4.98
C THR A 91 10.42 -6.70 4.62
N ALA A 92 10.05 -5.43 4.75
CA ALA A 92 10.95 -4.31 4.59
C ALA A 92 10.74 -3.30 5.71
N GLU A 93 11.81 -2.66 6.16
CA GLU A 93 11.73 -1.48 7.02
C GLU A 93 11.89 -0.25 6.11
N LEU A 94 10.86 0.60 6.10
CA LEU A 94 10.77 1.77 5.26
C LEU A 94 11.24 2.97 6.07
N THR A 95 12.16 3.75 5.52
CA THR A 95 12.49 5.08 6.05
C THR A 95 11.56 6.09 5.44
N LEU A 96 10.98 6.95 6.26
CA LEU A 96 9.95 7.92 5.90
C LEU A 96 10.38 9.33 6.28
N ASP A 97 9.80 10.33 5.63
CA ASP A 97 9.84 11.69 6.12
C ASP A 97 8.69 12.01 7.08
N GLU A 98 8.65 13.25 7.57
CA GLU A 98 7.61 13.78 8.46
C GLU A 98 6.19 13.76 7.86
N ASP A 99 6.08 13.62 6.54
CA ASP A 99 4.82 13.54 5.80
C ASP A 99 4.37 12.08 5.54
N GLY A 100 5.11 11.10 6.05
CA GLY A 100 4.87 9.67 5.81
C GLY A 100 5.19 9.23 4.38
N VAL A 101 6.03 9.98 3.68
CA VAL A 101 6.50 9.63 2.33
C VAL A 101 7.81 8.86 2.42
N VAL A 102 7.87 7.74 1.70
CA VAL A 102 9.05 6.88 1.67
C VAL A 102 10.27 7.62 1.13
N ILE A 103 11.33 7.66 1.93
CA ILE A 103 12.69 8.08 1.57
C ILE A 103 13.48 6.88 1.05
N ASP A 104 13.51 5.79 1.82
CA ASP A 104 14.21 4.57 1.43
C ASP A 104 13.29 3.36 1.55
N TYR A 105 13.26 2.56 0.49
CA TYR A 105 12.67 1.24 0.45
C TYR A 105 13.79 0.27 0.08
N PRO A 106 14.37 -0.44 1.05
CA PRO A 106 15.52 -1.30 0.81
C PRO A 106 15.31 -2.24 -0.37
N GLN A 107 16.30 -2.29 -1.25
CA GLN A 107 16.33 -3.14 -2.46
C GLN A 107 15.31 -2.78 -3.55
N LEU A 108 14.47 -1.75 -3.37
CA LEU A 108 13.49 -1.32 -4.36
C LEU A 108 13.76 0.07 -4.90
N ALA A 109 13.90 1.08 -4.03
CA ALA A 109 14.03 2.47 -4.45
C ALA A 109 14.50 3.38 -3.32
N GLU A 110 15.19 4.46 -3.72
CA GLU A 110 15.57 5.58 -2.85
C GLU A 110 15.02 6.88 -3.47
N ARG A 111 14.51 7.77 -2.63
CA ARG A 111 14.02 9.08 -3.05
C ARG A 111 15.18 10.00 -3.36
N THR A 112 15.26 10.43 -4.61
CA THR A 112 16.28 11.39 -5.04
C THR A 112 15.98 12.79 -4.51
N ALA A 113 17.04 13.55 -4.22
CA ALA A 113 16.90 14.98 -4.00
C ALA A 113 16.34 15.63 -5.28
N ALA A 114 15.46 16.62 -5.13
CA ALA A 114 15.02 17.42 -6.27
C ALA A 114 16.26 18.03 -6.93
N ASP A 115 16.44 17.78 -8.23
CA ASP A 115 17.50 18.39 -9.00
C ASP A 115 17.21 19.90 -9.05
N ARG A 116 17.85 20.67 -8.17
CA ARG A 116 17.79 22.13 -8.19
C ARG A 116 18.73 22.60 -9.29
N SER A 117 18.32 22.42 -10.54
CA SER A 117 18.94 23.12 -11.65
C SER A 117 18.72 24.62 -11.39
N SER A 118 19.82 25.30 -11.07
CA SER A 118 19.89 26.76 -10.94
C SER A 118 19.92 27.42 -12.32
#